data_AF-A0A8I3A964-F1
#
_entry.id   AF-A0A8I3A964-F1
#
_cell.length_a   1.000
_cell.length_b   1.000
_cell.length_c   1.000
_cell.angle_alpha   90.00
_cell.angle_beta   90.00
_cell.angle_gamma   90.00
#
_symmetry.space_group_name_H-M   'P 1'
#
loop_
_entity.id
_entity.type
_entity.pdbx_description
1 polymer ?
#
loop_
_entity_poly.entity_id
_entity_poly.type
_entity_poly.pdbx_seq_one_letter_code
_entity_poly.pdbx_strand_id
1 'polypeptide(L)'
;MYFPECAARFKHAVQFWKGYGVNAAFSLFFNFCPNIPLPGGRVHTLPHADRKNIVGGLCALMAYHRLGKETFRSETRGWLVIWELGIVVELPVGVLLLYLSALFYHFNIDISGILF
;
A
#
# COMPACT_ATOMS: atom_id res chain seq x y z
N MET A 1 -3.84 -4.49 -15.58
CA MET A 1 -2.67 -3.78 -15.03
C MET A 1 -1.90 -3.21 -16.20
N TYR A 2 -1.65 -1.91 -16.22
CA TYR A 2 -1.00 -1.20 -17.36
C TYR A 2 0.48 -1.61 -17.56
N PHE A 3 1.07 -2.33 -16.58
CA PHE A 3 2.44 -2.80 -16.60
C PHE A 3 2.48 -4.34 -16.72
N PRO A 4 2.69 -4.90 -17.92
CA PRO A 4 2.57 -6.34 -18.17
C PRO A 4 3.62 -7.17 -17.40
N GLU A 5 4.84 -6.66 -17.27
CA GLU A 5 5.92 -7.34 -16.54
C GLU A 5 5.66 -7.43 -15.03
N CYS A 6 5.11 -6.37 -14.43
CA CYS A 6 4.67 -6.42 -13.03
C CYS A 6 3.56 -7.45 -12.84
N ALA A 7 2.59 -7.48 -13.75
CA ALA A 7 1.51 -8.46 -13.72
C ALA A 7 2.04 -9.89 -13.88
N ALA A 8 3.03 -10.11 -14.76
CA ALA A 8 3.68 -11.41 -14.94
C ALA A 8 4.39 -11.88 -13.67
N ARG A 9 5.12 -10.99 -12.98
CA ARG A 9 5.75 -11.29 -11.68
C ARG A 9 4.74 -11.71 -10.62
N PHE A 10 3.62 -10.99 -10.51
CA PHE A 10 2.56 -11.38 -9.57
C PHE A 10 1.90 -12.70 -9.94
N LYS A 11 1.63 -12.95 -11.22
CA LYS A 11 1.12 -14.26 -11.68
C LYS A 11 2.07 -15.38 -11.31
N HIS A 12 3.37 -15.20 -11.53
CA HIS A 12 4.38 -16.19 -11.18
C HIS A 12 4.40 -16.47 -9.67
N ALA A 13 4.38 -15.42 -8.84
CA ALA A 13 4.31 -15.56 -7.38
C ALA A 13 3.06 -16.33 -6.94
N VAL A 14 1.89 -16.00 -7.49
CA VAL A 14 0.63 -16.70 -7.19
C VAL A 14 0.71 -18.18 -7.56
N GLN A 15 1.26 -18.53 -8.72
CA GLN A 15 1.43 -19.94 -9.11
C GLN A 15 2.40 -20.69 -8.22
N PHE A 16 3.52 -20.06 -7.83
CA PHE A 16 4.48 -20.63 -6.90
C PHE A 16 3.80 -21.00 -5.57
N TRP A 17 3.07 -20.05 -4.96
CA TRP A 17 2.37 -20.26 -3.68
C TRP A 17 1.21 -21.24 -3.78
N LYS A 18 0.55 -21.34 -4.95
CA LYS A 18 -0.48 -22.35 -5.21
C LYS A 18 0.07 -23.78 -5.09
N GLY A 19 1.33 -24.01 -5.46
CA GLY A 19 2.02 -25.29 -5.26
C GLY A 19 2.10 -25.73 -3.79
N TYR A 20 2.00 -24.78 -2.85
CA TYR A 20 1.98 -25.02 -1.40
C TYR A 20 0.57 -24.94 -0.81
N GLY A 21 -0.49 -24.95 -1.64
CA GLY A 21 -1.88 -24.88 -1.20
C GLY A 21 -2.37 -23.48 -0.82
N VAL A 22 -1.58 -22.43 -1.05
CA VAL A 22 -1.97 -21.04 -0.76
C VAL A 22 -2.57 -20.41 -2.02
N ASN A 23 -3.87 -20.11 -1.97
CA ASN A 23 -4.60 -19.54 -3.10
C ASN A 23 -4.81 -18.03 -2.95
N ALA A 24 -4.67 -17.29 -4.05
CA ALA A 24 -5.00 -15.86 -4.08
C ALA A 24 -6.53 -15.65 -4.05
N ALA A 25 -7.01 -14.84 -3.11
CA ALA A 25 -8.44 -14.54 -2.98
C ALA A 25 -8.91 -13.39 -3.89
N PHE A 26 -7.98 -12.53 -4.34
CA PHE A 26 -8.27 -11.32 -5.09
C PHE A 26 -7.43 -11.24 -6.37
N SER A 27 -7.68 -12.19 -7.28
CA SER A 27 -6.97 -12.33 -8.56
C SER A 27 -5.46 -12.55 -8.38
N LEU A 28 -4.65 -11.48 -8.43
CA LEU A 28 -3.20 -11.53 -8.27
C LEU A 28 -2.74 -11.35 -6.82
N PHE A 29 -3.66 -11.04 -5.90
CA PHE A 29 -3.36 -10.72 -4.51
C PHE A 29 -4.02 -11.71 -3.56
N PHE A 30 -3.32 -12.03 -2.48
CA PHE A 30 -3.83 -12.93 -1.44
C PHE A 30 -4.85 -12.26 -0.52
N ASN A 31 -4.75 -10.94 -0.36
CA ASN A 31 -5.65 -10.14 0.46
C ASN A 31 -5.89 -8.76 -0.18
N PHE A 32 -7.00 -8.11 0.16
CA PHE A 32 -7.35 -6.77 -0.29
C PHE A 32 -7.94 -5.96 0.86
N CYS A 33 -7.34 -4.79 1.16
CA CYS A 33 -7.69 -3.96 2.30
C CYS A 33 -8.02 -2.52 1.87
N PRO A 34 -9.31 -2.18 1.68
CA PRO A 34 -9.70 -0.79 1.43
C PRO A 34 -9.61 0.03 2.73
N ASN A 35 -8.81 1.09 2.71
CA ASN A 35 -8.71 2.04 3.82
C ASN A 35 -9.50 3.30 3.48
N ILE A 36 -10.68 3.45 4.09
CA ILE A 36 -11.61 4.55 3.82
C ILE A 36 -11.89 5.26 5.16
N PRO A 37 -11.75 6.60 5.22
CA PRO A 37 -12.07 7.31 6.44
C PRO A 37 -13.59 7.42 6.62
N LEU A 38 -14.04 7.39 7.87
CA LEU A 38 -15.40 7.81 8.22
C LEU A 38 -15.60 9.31 7.90
N PRO A 39 -16.85 9.79 7.76
CA PRO A 39 -17.11 11.22 7.58
C PRO A 39 -16.41 12.09 8.65
N GLY A 40 -15.66 13.10 8.22
CA GLY A 40 -14.87 13.97 9.11
C GLY A 40 -13.54 13.37 9.57
N GLY A 41 -13.26 12.10 9.26
CA GLY A 41 -12.00 11.43 9.57
C GLY A 41 -10.96 11.54 8.46
N ARG A 42 -9.78 10.97 8.74
CA ARG A 42 -8.69 10.78 7.78
C ARG A 42 -8.19 9.34 7.83
N VAL A 43 -7.66 8.85 6.72
CA VAL A 43 -6.92 7.58 6.72
C VAL A 43 -5.63 7.81 7.50
N HIS A 44 -5.47 7.09 8.59
CA HIS A 44 -4.29 7.19 9.43
C HIS A 44 -3.98 5.85 10.08
N THR A 45 -2.71 5.48 10.06
CA THR A 45 -2.17 4.30 10.70
C THR A 45 -1.11 4.69 11.72
N LEU A 46 -1.14 4.00 12.87
CA LEU A 46 -0.04 4.08 13.84
C LEU A 46 1.19 3.34 13.28
N PRO A 47 2.42 3.66 13.74
CA PRO A 47 3.62 2.91 13.38
C PRO A 47 3.43 1.40 13.61
N HIS A 48 3.54 0.61 12.53
CA HIS A 48 3.38 -0.85 12.58
C HIS A 48 4.15 -1.56 11.47
N ALA A 49 4.27 -2.87 11.60
CA ALA A 49 4.61 -3.77 10.51
C ALA A 49 3.45 -4.76 10.30
N ASP A 50 3.20 -5.14 9.04
CA ASP A 50 2.17 -6.11 8.68
C ASP A 50 2.66 -7.54 8.99
N ARG A 51 2.82 -7.86 10.27
CA ARG A 51 3.37 -9.15 10.74
C ARG A 51 2.58 -10.40 10.29
N LYS A 52 1.39 -10.22 9.72
CA LYS A 52 0.57 -11.31 9.16
C LYS A 52 0.82 -11.53 7.67
N ASN A 53 1.53 -10.62 6.99
CA ASN A 53 2.02 -10.85 5.64
C ASN A 53 3.23 -11.79 5.69
N ILE A 54 3.42 -12.57 4.62
CA ILE A 54 4.61 -13.40 4.45
C ILE A 54 5.82 -12.46 4.38
N VAL A 55 6.93 -12.79 5.05
CA VAL A 55 8.11 -11.91 5.18
C VAL A 55 8.67 -11.46 3.81
N GLY A 56 8.67 -12.35 2.81
CA GLY A 56 9.04 -12.03 1.43
C GLY A 56 7.90 -11.57 0.53
N GLY A 57 6.70 -11.38 1.09
CA GLY A 57 5.52 -10.91 0.38
C GLY A 57 5.60 -9.41 0.13
N LEU A 58 5.26 -8.99 -1.10
CA LEU A 58 5.15 -7.57 -1.45
C LEU A 58 3.74 -7.07 -1.14
N CYS A 59 3.65 -5.99 -0.39
CA CYS A 59 2.42 -5.21 -0.28
C CYS A 59 2.33 -4.26 -1.47
N ALA A 60 1.12 -4.12 -2.02
CA ALA A 60 0.83 -3.26 -3.15
C ALA A 60 -0.15 -2.17 -2.69
N LEU A 61 0.38 -0.98 -2.44
CA LEU A 61 -0.37 0.16 -1.91
C LEU A 61 -0.66 1.17 -3.02
N MET A 62 -1.91 1.63 -3.09
CA MET A 62 -2.33 2.66 -4.02
C MET A 62 -3.30 3.61 -3.33
N ALA A 63 -3.02 4.92 -3.44
CA ALA A 63 -3.98 5.95 -3.09
C ALA A 63 -4.98 6.14 -4.25
N TYR A 64 -6.25 6.33 -3.93
CA TYR A 64 -7.33 6.52 -4.92
C TYR A 64 -8.27 7.63 -4.47
N HIS A 65 -8.87 8.32 -5.45
CA HIS A 65 -9.99 9.22 -5.19
C HIS A 65 -11.25 8.43 -4.87
N ARG A 66 -12.11 8.98 -4.00
CA ARG A 66 -13.46 8.45 -3.87
C ARG A 66 -14.17 8.61 -5.21
N LEU A 67 -14.89 7.57 -5.66
CA LEU A 67 -15.59 7.61 -6.94
C LEU A 67 -16.45 8.88 -7.07
N GLY A 68 -16.20 9.64 -8.14
CA GLY A 68 -16.90 10.90 -8.44
C GLY A 68 -16.47 12.12 -7.63
N LYS A 69 -15.42 12.05 -6.79
CA LYS A 69 -14.92 13.19 -6.02
C LYS A 69 -13.40 13.16 -5.84
N GLU A 70 -12.72 14.25 -6.19
CA GLU A 70 -11.31 14.47 -5.86
C GLU A 70 -11.15 14.78 -4.36
N THR A 71 -10.95 13.74 -3.55
CA THR A 71 -10.95 13.85 -2.08
C THR A 71 -9.58 13.74 -1.42
N PHE A 72 -8.54 13.36 -2.17
CA PHE A 72 -7.23 13.07 -1.63
C PHE A 72 -6.16 13.91 -2.35
N ARG A 73 -5.33 14.60 -1.56
CA ARG A 73 -4.23 15.45 -2.03
C ARG A 73 -2.93 14.84 -1.53
N SER A 74 -2.21 14.14 -2.41
CA SER A 74 -0.98 13.43 -2.03
C SER A 74 0.12 14.39 -1.62
N GLU A 75 0.12 15.62 -2.15
CA GLU A 75 1.17 16.62 -1.94
C GLU A 75 1.28 17.05 -0.48
N THR A 76 0.22 16.81 0.31
CA THR A 76 0.17 17.22 1.72
C THR A 76 -0.23 16.09 2.66
N ARG A 77 -0.80 14.98 2.16
CA ARG A 77 -1.41 13.96 3.01
C ARG A 77 -1.04 12.55 2.59
N GLY A 78 -1.01 11.65 3.57
CA GLY A 78 -0.85 10.22 3.34
C GLY A 78 0.54 9.82 2.86
N TRP A 79 1.55 10.62 3.18
CA TRP A 79 2.95 10.29 2.90
C TRP A 79 3.33 9.07 3.73
N LEU A 80 3.91 8.07 3.09
CA LEU A 80 4.30 6.83 3.73
C LEU A 80 5.71 6.97 4.30
N VAL A 81 5.84 6.86 5.61
CA VAL A 81 7.13 6.71 6.28
C VAL A 81 7.52 5.24 6.20
N ILE A 82 8.76 4.96 5.77
CA ILE A 82 9.39 3.64 5.87
C ILE A 82 10.60 3.80 6.79
N TRP A 83 10.43 3.38 8.05
CA TRP A 83 11.29 3.79 9.15
C TRP A 83 12.73 3.29 9.01
N GLU A 84 12.93 1.99 8.76
CA GLU A 84 14.26 1.39 8.66
C GLU A 84 15.08 1.92 7.48
N LEU A 85 14.40 2.41 6.43
CA LEU A 85 15.06 3.02 5.28
C LEU A 85 15.34 4.52 5.48
N GLY A 86 14.78 5.14 6.53
CA GLY A 86 14.91 6.58 6.78
C GLY A 86 14.28 7.44 5.69
N ILE A 87 13.28 6.92 4.97
CA ILE A 87 12.64 7.63 3.87
C ILE A 87 11.18 7.94 4.16
N VAL A 88 10.71 9.03 3.56
CA VAL A 88 9.30 9.39 3.50
C VAL A 88 8.93 9.52 2.03
N VAL A 89 7.90 8.80 1.61
CA VAL A 89 7.49 8.68 0.21
C VAL A 89 6.13 9.33 0.04
N GLU A 90 6.06 10.37 -0.80
CA GLU A 90 4.78 10.83 -1.33
C GLU A 90 4.17 9.71 -2.18
N LEU A 91 2.89 9.40 -1.98
CA LEU A 91 2.15 8.45 -2.81
C LEU A 91 1.08 9.16 -3.64
N PRO A 92 1.38 9.54 -4.90
CA PRO A 92 0.40 10.15 -5.77
C PRO A 92 -0.79 9.23 -6.05
N VAL A 93 -1.93 9.84 -6.35
CA VAL A 93 -3.15 9.10 -6.69
C VAL A 93 -2.92 8.26 -7.95
N GLY A 94 -3.32 6.99 -7.90
CA GLY A 94 -3.18 6.05 -9.02
C GLY A 94 -1.79 5.44 -9.17
N VAL A 95 -0.81 5.84 -8.37
CA VAL A 95 0.51 5.20 -8.32
C VAL A 95 0.44 3.94 -7.44
N LEU A 96 1.05 2.86 -7.92
CA LEU A 96 1.18 1.61 -7.18
C LEU A 96 2.58 1.52 -6.58
N LEU A 97 2.67 1.59 -5.25
CA LEU A 97 3.90 1.40 -4.50
C LEU A 97 4.01 -0.05 -4.03
N LEU A 98 5.15 -0.69 -4.29
CA LEU A 98 5.47 -2.03 -3.84
C LEU A 98 6.55 -1.96 -2.75
N TYR A 99 6.29 -2.56 -1.59
CA TYR A 99 7.26 -2.61 -0.49
C TYR A 99 7.02 -3.82 0.43
N LEU A 100 8.03 -4.17 1.22
CA LEU A 100 8.00 -5.30 2.15
C LEU A 100 7.35 -4.88 3.48
N SER A 101 6.02 -4.79 3.51
CA SER A 101 5.29 -4.25 4.67
C SER A 101 5.39 -5.12 5.93
N ALA A 102 5.72 -6.40 5.80
CA ALA A 102 6.01 -7.29 6.93
C ALA A 102 7.37 -7.01 7.58
N LEU A 103 8.32 -6.44 6.82
CA LEU A 103 9.71 -6.27 7.22
C LEU A 103 9.98 -4.88 7.78
N PHE A 104 9.37 -3.85 7.19
CA PHE A 104 9.60 -2.46 7.58
C PHE A 104 8.47 -1.90 8.43
N TYR A 105 8.82 -1.20 9.51
CA TYR A 105 7.89 -0.33 10.20
C TYR A 105 7.47 0.81 9.27
N HIS A 106 6.17 0.98 9.15
CA HIS A 106 5.59 1.99 8.28
C HIS A 106 4.31 2.57 8.87
N PHE A 107 4.03 3.80 8.47
CA PHE A 107 2.84 4.55 8.86
C PHE A 107 2.67 5.73 7.93
N ASN A 108 1.44 6.27 7.86
CA ASN A 108 1.19 7.44 7.05
C ASN A 108 1.14 8.72 7.90
N ILE A 109 1.80 9.76 7.41
CA ILE A 109 1.79 11.10 8.00
C ILE A 109 1.04 12.09 7.12
N ASP A 110 0.63 13.18 7.75
CA ASP A 110 0.07 14.35 7.11
C ASP A 110 1.05 15.49 7.37
N ILE A 111 1.53 16.11 6.30
CA ILE A 111 2.48 17.21 6.38
C ILE A 111 1.79 18.57 6.25
N SER A 112 0.45 18.59 6.13
CA SER A 112 -0.30 19.85 6.19
C SER A 112 -0.09 20.52 7.54
N GLY A 113 0.53 21.70 7.51
CA GLY A 113 0.87 22.49 8.70
C GLY A 113 2.31 22.37 9.19
N ILE A 114 3.17 21.58 8.53
CA ILE A 114 4.62 21.68 8.74
C ILE A 114 5.09 22.94 8.00
N LEU A 115 5.31 24.02 8.74
CA LEU A 115 5.98 25.23 8.25
C LEU A 115 7.49 24.93 8.15
N PHE A 116 8.05 25.04 6.95
CA PHE A 116 9.50 25.10 6.74
C PHE A 116 9.97 26.55 6.76
#